data_AF-A0A0Q3QTV4-F1
#
_entry.id   AF-A0A0Q3QTV4-F1
#
_cell.length_a   1.000
_cell.length_b   1.000
_cell.length_c   1.000
_cell.angle_alpha   90.00
_cell.angle_beta   90.00
_cell.angle_gamma   90.00
#
_symmetry.space_group_name_H-M   'P 1'
#
loop_
_entity.id
_entity.type
_entity.pdbx_description
1 polymer ?
#
loop_
_entity_poly.entity_id
_entity_poly.type
_entity_poly.pdbx_seq_one_letter_code
_entity_poly.pdbx_strand_id
1 'polypeptide(L)' 'LIGYYNYYCITDNSLNVSNFKCKIEELLFKWLNRRSQRKSFTWDKFRLFLDKYPLPSPKIKVNIYNLRKEISYIL' A
#
# COMPACT_ATOMS: atom_id res chain seq x y z
N LEU A 1 -7.41 3.78 -2.13
CA LEU A 1 -6.16 3.07 -2.49
C LEU A 1 -5.66 3.44 -3.88
N ILE A 2 -6.44 3.15 -4.94
CA ILE A 2 -5.99 3.33 -6.34
C ILE A 2 -5.54 4.77 -6.65
N GLY A 3 -6.34 5.78 -6.28
CA GLY A 3 -5.96 7.19 -6.52
C GLY A 3 -4.66 7.59 -5.81
N TYR A 4 -4.50 7.20 -4.54
CA TYR A 4 -3.26 7.44 -3.78
C TYR A 4 -2.06 6.78 -4.45
N TYR A 5 -2.19 5.53 -4.90
CA TYR A 5 -1.13 4.85 -5.63
C TYR A 5 -0.82 5.50 -6.98
N ASN A 6 -1.83 5.98 -7.69
CA ASN A 6 -1.61 6.69 -8.95
C ASN A 6 -0.79 7.97 -8.77
N TYR A 7 -0.99 8.67 -7.66
CA TYR A 7 -0.31 9.95 -7.39
C TYR A 7 1.05 9.77 -6.71
N TYR A 8 1.14 8.87 -5.71
CA TYR A 8 2.31 8.76 -4.84
C TYR A 8 3.26 7.60 -5.16
N CYS A 9 2.89 6.64 -6.02
CA CYS A 9 3.81 5.56 -6.42
C CYS A 9 4.83 6.03 -7.48
N ILE A 10 5.73 6.91 -7.08
CA ILE A 10 6.94 7.25 -7.84
C ILE A 10 8.13 6.41 -7.34
N THR A 11 9.19 6.24 -8.15
CA THR A 11 10.33 5.37 -7.80
C THR A 11 10.89 5.63 -6.40
N ASP A 12 11.12 6.90 -6.06
CA ASP A 12 11.75 7.34 -4.81
C ASP A 12 10.82 7.26 -3.58
N ASN A 13 9.50 7.17 -3.81
CA ASN A 13 8.50 7.09 -2.74
C ASN A 13 7.96 5.67 -2.52
N SER A 14 8.53 4.67 -3.19
CA SER A 14 8.07 3.27 -3.13
C SER A 14 8.06 2.68 -1.72
N LEU A 15 9.04 3.04 -0.87
CA LEU A 15 9.11 2.60 0.53
C LEU A 15 7.93 3.13 1.36
N ASN A 16 7.66 4.43 1.28
CA ASN A 16 6.57 5.05 2.03
C ASN A 16 5.21 4.51 1.61
N VAL A 17 5.01 4.27 0.31
CA VAL A 17 3.75 3.69 -0.17
C VAL A 17 3.59 2.23 0.31
N SER A 18 4.68 1.47 0.38
CA SER A 18 4.66 0.12 0.93
C SER A 18 4.30 0.12 2.43
N ASN A 19 4.89 1.04 3.20
CA ASN A 19 4.54 1.25 4.61
C ASN A 19 3.08 1.66 4.78
N PHE A 20 2.58 2.55 3.92
CA PHE A 20 1.18 2.95 3.90
C PHE A 20 0.23 1.75 3.69
N LYS A 21 0.54 0.86 2.74
CA LYS A 21 -0.23 -0.38 2.54
C LYS A 21 -0.24 -1.25 3.80
N CYS A 22 0.93 -1.45 4.43
CA CYS A 22 1.05 -2.21 5.68
C CYS A 22 0.16 -1.63 6.80
N LYS A 23 0.16 -0.30 6.97
CA LYS A 23 -0.71 0.38 7.94
C LYS A 23 -2.20 0.22 7.66
N ILE A 24 -2.58 0.16 6.38
CA ILE A 24 -3.97 -0.15 6.00
C ILE A 24 -4.35 -1.58 6.36
N GLU A 25 -3.46 -2.55 6.13
CA GLU A 25 -3.68 -3.96 6.51
C GLU A 25 -3.84 -4.10 8.04
N GLU A 26 -2.98 -3.46 8.83
CA GLU A 26 -3.10 -3.41 10.30
C GLU A 26 -4.44 -2.79 10.76
N LEU A 27 -4.83 -1.68 10.14
CA LEU A 27 -6.07 -0.98 10.47
C LEU A 27 -7.29 -1.82 10.11
N LEU A 28 -7.27 -2.48 8.96
CA LEU A 28 -8.33 -3.39 8.52
C LEU A 28 -8.46 -4.56 9.49
N PHE A 29 -7.36 -5.21 9.86
CA PHE A 29 -7.34 -6.29 10.86
C PHE A 29 -7.95 -5.85 12.19
N LYS A 30 -7.56 -4.67 12.69
CA LYS A 30 -8.10 -4.08 13.92
C LYS A 30 -9.60 -3.88 13.85
N TRP A 31 -10.11 -3.26 12.79
CA TRP A 31 -11.53 -2.92 12.69
C TRP A 31 -12.41 -4.15 12.43
N LEU A 32 -11.95 -5.11 11.64
CA LEU A 32 -12.67 -6.39 11.45
C LEU A 32 -12.82 -7.14 12.76
N ASN A 33 -11.79 -7.17 13.59
CA ASN A 33 -11.84 -7.80 14.91
C ASN A 33 -12.60 -7.00 15.97
N ARG A 34 -12.93 -5.74 15.70
CA ARG A 34 -13.72 -4.88 16.59
C ARG A 34 -15.20 -4.84 16.22
N ARG A 35 -15.56 -5.16 14.96
CA ARG A 35 -16.94 -5.06 14.43
C ARG A 35 -17.94 -5.98 15.12
N SER A 36 -17.47 -7.05 15.77
CA SER A 36 -18.30 -8.02 16.49
C SER A 36 -17.76 -8.20 17.91
N GLN A 37 -18.63 -8.56 18.87
CA GLN A 37 -18.22 -8.93 20.23
C GLN A 37 -17.34 -10.21 20.27
N ARG A 38 -17.05 -10.83 19.12
CA ARG A 38 -16.08 -11.92 18.98
C ARG A 38 -14.91 -11.52 18.08
N LYS A 39 -13.69 -11.88 18.50
CA LYS A 39 -12.50 -11.83 17.63
C LYS A 39 -12.68 -12.82 16.48
N SER A 40 -12.81 -12.31 15.26
CA SER A 40 -13.14 -13.10 14.07
C SER A 40 -11.89 -13.65 13.37
N PHE A 41 -10.79 -12.88 13.38
CA PHE A 41 -9.54 -13.19 12.68
C PHE A 41 -8.34 -13.32 13.63
N THR A 42 -7.56 -14.39 13.46
CA THR A 42 -6.12 -14.40 13.79
C THR A 42 -5.33 -13.82 12.61
N TRP A 43 -4.05 -13.47 12.81
CA TRP A 43 -3.20 -12.96 11.73
C TRP A 43 -3.09 -13.94 10.55
N ASP A 44 -2.94 -15.25 10.82
CA ASP A 44 -2.84 -16.26 9.76
C ASP A 44 -4.13 -16.36 8.93
N LYS A 45 -5.28 -16.37 9.60
CA LYS A 45 -6.60 -16.35 8.92
C LYS A 45 -6.80 -15.06 8.14
N PHE A 46 -6.30 -13.94 8.65
CA PHE A 46 -6.37 -12.66 7.95
C PHE A 46 -5.49 -12.63 6.70
N ARG A 47 -4.29 -13.23 6.74
CA ARG A 47 -3.44 -13.39 5.56
C ARG A 47 -4.11 -14.24 4.49
N LEU A 48 -4.68 -15.40 4.86
CA LEU A 48 -5.46 -16.24 3.94
C LEU A 48 -6.66 -15.49 3.34
N PHE A 49 -7.30 -14.63 4.14
CA PHE A 49 -8.39 -13.77 3.66
C PHE A 49 -7.88 -12.75 2.62
N LEU A 50 -6.74 -12.10 2.87
CA LEU A 50 -6.12 -11.18 1.91
C LEU A 50 -5.61 -11.89 0.66
N ASP A 51 -5.15 -13.14 0.74
CA ASP A 51 -4.76 -13.91 -0.45
C ASP A 51 -5.97 -14.19 -1.35
N LYS A 52 -7.13 -14.48 -0.74
CA LYS A 52 -8.39 -14.67 -1.47
C LYS A 52 -8.99 -13.35 -1.98
N TYR A 53 -8.86 -12.27 -1.21
CA TYR A 53 -9.39 -10.94 -1.50
C TYR A 53 -8.29 -9.88 -1.41
N PRO A 54 -7.37 -9.84 -2.38
CA PRO A 54 -6.19 -9.00 -2.30
C PRO A 54 -6.55 -7.52 -2.35
N LEU A 55 -5.94 -6.75 -1.44
CA LEU A 55 -5.91 -5.30 -1.58
C LEU A 55 -5.09 -4.93 -2.83
N PRO A 56 -5.44 -3.83 -3.52
CA PRO A 56 -4.62 -3.29 -4.60
C PRO A 56 -3.16 -3.18 -4.15
N SER A 57 -2.23 -3.70 -4.95
CA SER A 57 -0.81 -3.54 -4.69
C SER A 57 -0.29 -2.24 -5.32
N PRO A 58 0.58 -1.49 -4.61
CA PRO A 58 1.23 -0.35 -5.20
C PRO A 58 2.18 -0.84 -6.30
N LYS A 59 2.10 -0.20 -7.46
CA LYS A 59 3.05 -0.38 -8.56
C LYS A 59 3.62 0.98 -8.90
N ILE A 60 4.92 1.04 -9.16
CA ILE A 60 5.58 2.27 -9.61
C ILE A 60 4.88 2.74 -10.90
N LYS A 61 4.36 3.96 -10.86
CA LYS A 61 3.64 4.58 -11.99
C LYS A 61 4.53 5.50 -12.80
N VAL A 62 5.47 6.18 -12.12
CA VAL A 62 6.37 7.14 -12.74
C VAL A 62 7.79 6.85 -12.29
N ASN A 63 8.69 6.70 -13.27
CA ASN A 63 10.11 6.65 -13.02
C ASN A 63 10.74 8.04 -13.15
N ILE A 64 11.05 8.66 -12.01
CA ILE A 64 11.63 10.00 -11.96
C ILE A 64 13.04 10.09 -12.55
N TYR A 65 13.79 8.98 -12.59
CA TYR A 65 15.14 8.97 -13.16
C TYR A 65 15.12 9.00 -14.70
N ASN A 66 14.06 8.49 -15.31
CA ASN A 66 13.88 8.56 -16.77
C ASN A 66 13.48 9.98 -17.22
N LEU A 67 12.77 10.72 -16.36
CA LEU A 67 12.40 12.13 -16.59
C LEU A 67 13.60 13.09 -16.45
N ARG A 68 14.68 12.64 -15.80
CA ARG A 68 15.84 13.47 -15.47
C ARG A 68 16.87 13.66 -16.60
N LYS A 69 16.68 13.07 -17.80
CA LYS A 69 17.61 13.30 -18.92
C LYS A 69 17.65 14.76 -19.38
N GLU A 70 16.58 15.52 -19.18
CA GLU A 70 16.48 16.92 -19.61
C GLU A 70 16.52 17.92 -18.44
N ILE A 71 16.24 17.49 -17.22
CA ILE A 71 16.22 18.34 -16.02
C ILE A 71 17.57 18.20 -15.30
N SER A 72 18.63 18.73 -15.90
CA SER A 72 19.98 18.76 -15.31
C SER A 72 20.20 19.91 -14.32
N TYR A 73 19.26 20.85 -14.19
CA TYR A 73 19.47 22.14 -13.52
C TYR A 73 18.73 22.31 -12.18
N ILE A 74 18.17 21.23 -11.61
CA ILE A 74 17.60 21.27 -10.25
C ILE A 74 18.22 20.14 -9.42
N LEU A 75 19.52 20.32 -9.13
CA LEU A 75 20.23 19.81 -7.98
C LEU A 75 21.40 20.77 -7.69
#